data_AF-A0A9C8JBX0-F1
#
_entry.id   AF-A0A9C8JBX0-F1
#
_cell.length_a   1.000
_cell.length_b   1.000
_cell.length_c   1.000
_cell.angle_alpha   90.00
_cell.angle_beta   90.00
_cell.angle_gamma   90.00
#
_symmetry.space_group_name_H-M   'P 1'
#
loop_
_entity.id
_entity.type
_entity.pdbx_description
1 polymer ?
#
loop_
_entity_poly.entity_id
_entity_poly.type
_entity_poly.pdbx_seq_one_letter_code
_entity_poly.pdbx_strand_id
1 'polypeptide(L)'
;MGRSPTDTKSKLLLTAADLIWQSSYGNVSVDDICKAADIKKGSFYYYFSSKAELAVATMEESFVSYELEIMNVLSPNLPPIQRFEALADFVYEKQQQAYAKYGRVCGCPCA
;
A
#
# COMPACT_ATOMS: atom_id res chain seq x y z
N MET A 1 24.94 -5.35 -14.32
CA MET A 1 24.33 -6.20 -13.28
C MET A 1 22.83 -6.21 -13.52
N GLY A 2 22.28 -7.30 -14.06
CA GLY A 2 20.85 -7.40 -14.34
C GLY A 2 20.07 -7.62 -13.05
N ARG A 3 19.14 -6.73 -12.72
CA ARG A 3 18.15 -6.96 -11.66
C ARG A 3 17.37 -8.23 -12.00
N SER A 4 17.11 -9.09 -11.01
CA SER A 4 16.27 -10.25 -11.25
C SER A 4 14.85 -9.80 -11.65
N PRO A 5 14.12 -10.56 -12.48
CA PRO A 5 12.77 -10.21 -12.88
C PRO A 5 11.84 -9.99 -11.67
N THR A 6 12.06 -10.73 -10.60
CA THR A 6 11.29 -10.66 -9.35
C THR A 6 11.49 -9.33 -8.62
N ASP A 7 12.73 -8.79 -8.60
CA ASP A 7 13.03 -7.49 -7.97
C ASP A 7 12.29 -6.33 -8.66
N THR A 8 12.12 -6.42 -9.98
CA THR A 8 11.45 -5.37 -10.76
C THR A 8 9.94 -5.34 -10.48
N LYS A 9 9.28 -6.50 -10.44
CA LYS A 9 7.85 -6.61 -10.11
C LYS A 9 7.58 -6.08 -8.70
N SER A 10 8.36 -6.52 -7.71
CA SER A 10 8.21 -6.06 -6.32
C SER A 10 8.44 -4.56 -6.18
N LYS A 11 9.43 -4.00 -6.90
CA LYS A 11 9.66 -2.55 -6.90
C LYS A 11 8.47 -1.76 -7.45
N LEU A 12 7.83 -2.26 -8.51
CA LEU A 12 6.60 -1.65 -9.04
C LEU A 12 5.45 -1.69 -8.04
N LEU A 13 5.24 -2.83 -7.37
CA LEU A 13 4.19 -3.00 -6.35
C LEU A 13 4.40 -2.04 -5.16
N LEU A 14 5.60 -2.03 -4.58
CA LEU A 14 5.92 -1.17 -3.44
C LEU A 14 5.83 0.32 -3.79
N THR A 15 6.30 0.71 -4.98
CA THR A 15 6.22 2.10 -5.43
C THR A 15 4.77 2.52 -5.69
N ALA A 16 3.97 1.63 -6.29
CA ALA A 16 2.56 1.88 -6.51
C ALA A 16 1.80 2.03 -5.19
N ALA A 17 2.05 1.16 -4.21
CA ALA A 17 1.45 1.23 -2.87
C ALA A 17 1.70 2.60 -2.24
N ASP A 18 2.96 3.03 -2.26
CA ASP A 18 3.41 4.26 -1.63
C ASP A 18 2.81 5.50 -2.30
N LEU A 19 2.84 5.57 -3.65
CA LEU A 19 2.30 6.70 -4.39
C LEU A 19 0.78 6.80 -4.29
N ILE A 20 0.07 5.67 -4.42
CA ILE A 20 -1.39 5.64 -4.35
C ILE A 20 -1.85 6.03 -2.95
N TRP A 21 -1.18 5.56 -1.90
CA TRP A 21 -1.56 5.90 -0.53
C TRP A 21 -1.28 7.38 -0.19
N GLN A 22 -0.19 7.95 -0.69
CA GLN A 22 0.09 9.38 -0.51
C GLN A 22 -0.88 10.28 -1.29
N SER A 23 -1.45 9.80 -2.38
CA SER A 23 -2.36 10.58 -3.24
C SER A 23 -3.69 9.84 -3.38
N SER A 24 -4.03 9.42 -4.59
CA SER A 24 -5.09 8.47 -4.85
C SER A 24 -4.85 7.73 -6.17
N TYR A 25 -5.53 6.60 -6.37
CA TYR A 25 -5.47 5.83 -7.60
C TYR A 25 -5.74 6.69 -8.86
N GLY A 26 -6.70 7.62 -8.78
CA GLY A 26 -7.05 8.50 -9.89
C GLY A 26 -5.90 9.43 -10.29
N ASN A 27 -5.17 9.96 -9.29
CA ASN A 27 -4.14 10.97 -9.48
C ASN A 27 -2.75 10.40 -9.84
N VAL A 28 -2.50 9.13 -9.58
CA VAL A 28 -1.22 8.48 -9.90
C VAL A 28 -1.27 7.86 -11.30
N SER A 29 -0.33 8.20 -12.18
CA SER A 29 -0.22 7.62 -13.52
C SER A 29 0.80 6.47 -13.59
N VAL A 30 0.75 5.67 -14.66
CA VAL A 30 1.77 4.64 -14.92
C VAL A 30 3.16 5.26 -15.06
N ASP A 31 3.25 6.47 -15.63
CA ASP A 31 4.51 7.17 -15.83
C ASP A 31 5.11 7.66 -14.50
N ASP A 32 4.27 8.12 -13.57
CA ASP A 32 4.70 8.49 -12.22
C ASP A 32 5.31 7.30 -11.48
N ILE A 33 4.64 6.14 -11.56
CA ILE A 33 5.10 4.89 -10.93
C ILE A 33 6.41 4.42 -11.55
N CYS A 34 6.51 4.40 -12.89
CA CYS A 34 7.71 4.01 -13.59
C CYS A 34 8.89 4.93 -13.25
N LYS A 35 8.66 6.25 -13.19
CA LYS A 35 9.67 7.24 -12.85
C LYS A 35 10.15 7.09 -11.42
N ALA A 36 9.23 6.96 -10.46
CA ALA A 36 9.57 6.77 -9.04
C ALA A 36 10.28 5.43 -8.79
N ALA A 37 9.88 4.38 -9.52
CA ALA A 37 10.50 3.06 -9.43
C ALA A 37 11.81 2.95 -10.21
N ASP A 38 12.24 3.97 -10.97
CA ASP A 38 13.40 3.90 -11.88
C ASP A 38 13.31 2.69 -12.83
N ILE A 39 12.14 2.53 -13.47
CA ILE A 39 11.81 1.43 -14.38
C ILE A 39 11.29 2.03 -15.69
N LYS A 40 11.69 1.43 -16.81
CA LYS A 40 11.18 1.84 -18.14
C LYS A 40 9.74 1.39 -18.31
N LYS A 41 8.91 2.23 -18.94
CA LYS A 41 7.51 1.93 -19.24
C LYS A 41 7.30 0.61 -20.00
N GLY A 42 8.20 0.26 -20.92
CA GLY A 42 8.14 -1.05 -21.60
C GLY A 42 8.31 -2.24 -20.64
N SER A 43 9.13 -2.09 -19.59
CA SER A 43 9.30 -3.11 -18.55
C SER A 43 8.09 -3.20 -17.63
N PHE A 44 7.37 -2.10 -17.40
CA PHE A 44 6.09 -2.14 -16.68
C PHE A 44 5.09 -3.07 -17.37
N TYR A 45 4.88 -2.90 -18.68
CA TYR A 45 3.92 -3.68 -19.45
C TYR A 45 4.32 -5.15 -19.66
N TYR A 46 5.55 -5.53 -19.32
CA TYR A 46 5.94 -6.93 -19.21
C TYR A 46 5.34 -7.62 -17.98
N TYR A 47 5.16 -6.89 -16.86
CA TYR A 47 4.63 -7.45 -15.60
C TYR A 47 3.14 -7.18 -15.39
N PHE A 48 2.64 -6.04 -15.85
CA PHE A 48 1.26 -5.61 -15.66
C PHE A 48 0.68 -5.06 -16.95
N SER A 49 -0.44 -5.61 -17.40
CA SER A 49 -1.17 -5.17 -18.59
C SER A 49 -1.80 -3.79 -18.43
N SER A 50 -2.07 -3.36 -17.19
CA SER A 50 -2.73 -2.08 -16.91
C SER A 50 -2.39 -1.51 -15.53
N LYS A 51 -2.69 -0.22 -15.34
CA LYS A 51 -2.64 0.44 -14.02
C LYS A 51 -3.59 -0.23 -13.02
N ALA A 52 -4.76 -0.68 -13.48
CA ALA A 52 -5.74 -1.34 -12.65
C ALA A 52 -5.23 -2.69 -12.12
N GLU A 53 -4.60 -3.50 -12.97
CA GLU A 53 -4.02 -4.78 -12.55
C GLU A 53 -2.93 -4.60 -11.50
N LEU A 54 -2.02 -3.64 -11.70
CA LEU A 54 -1.02 -3.29 -10.69
C LEU A 54 -1.68 -2.85 -9.38
N ALA A 55 -2.70 -1.98 -9.45
CA ALA A 55 -3.37 -1.44 -8.27
C ALA A 55 -4.08 -2.55 -7.47
N VAL A 56 -4.75 -3.49 -8.15
CA VAL A 56 -5.38 -4.66 -7.50
C VAL A 56 -4.31 -5.52 -6.81
N ALA A 57 -3.23 -5.87 -7.51
CA ALA A 57 -2.15 -6.67 -6.93
C ALA A 57 -1.51 -5.98 -5.72
N THR A 58 -1.36 -4.66 -5.79
CA THR A 58 -0.85 -3.82 -4.68
C THR A 58 -1.79 -3.83 -3.48
N MET A 59 -3.10 -3.72 -3.73
CA MET A 59 -4.13 -3.77 -2.68
C MET A 59 -4.20 -5.14 -2.03
N GLU A 60 -4.13 -6.22 -2.80
CA GLU A 60 -4.11 -7.60 -2.29
C GLU A 60 -2.90 -7.83 -1.37
N GLU A 61 -1.70 -7.42 -1.80
CA GLU A 61 -0.48 -7.55 -0.97
C GLU A 61 -0.58 -6.73 0.33
N SER A 62 -1.11 -5.50 0.23
CA SER A 62 -1.33 -4.64 1.39
C SER A 62 -2.40 -5.20 2.34
N PHE A 63 -3.43 -5.84 1.79
CA PHE A 63 -4.56 -6.39 2.54
C PHE A 63 -4.13 -7.57 3.41
N VAL A 64 -3.26 -8.46 2.93
CA VAL A 64 -2.77 -9.60 3.73
C VAL A 64 -2.11 -9.15 5.04
N SER A 65 -1.29 -8.09 4.98
CA SER A 65 -0.64 -7.55 6.17
C SER A 65 -1.65 -6.86 7.10
N TYR A 66 -2.57 -6.09 6.52
CA TYR A 66 -3.59 -5.37 7.26
C TYR A 66 -4.58 -6.31 7.96
N GLU A 67 -4.99 -7.39 7.30
CA GLU A 67 -5.92 -8.39 7.82
C GLU A 67 -5.37 -9.05 9.10
N LEU A 68 -4.11 -9.47 9.07
CA LEU A 68 -3.45 -10.09 10.23
C LEU A 68 -3.41 -9.15 11.45
N GLU A 69 -3.09 -7.88 11.23
CA GLU A 69 -3.06 -6.89 12.29
C GLU A 69 -4.47 -6.61 12.86
N ILE A 70 -5.46 -6.45 11.98
CA ILE A 70 -6.85 -6.21 12.39
C ILE A 70 -7.44 -7.41 13.14
N MET A 71 -7.17 -8.64 12.70
CA MET A 71 -7.63 -9.84 13.40
C MET A 71 -7.04 -9.94 14.82
N ASN A 72 -5.81 -9.47 15.00
CA ASN A 72 -5.19 -9.39 16.32
C ASN A 72 -5.85 -8.31 17.20
N VAL A 73 -6.09 -7.12 16.64
CA VAL A 73 -6.76 -5.99 17.34
C VAL A 73 -8.19 -6.34 17.73
N LEU A 74 -8.93 -6.98 16.84
CA LEU A 74 -10.33 -7.37 17.04
C LEU A 74 -10.48 -8.78 17.64
N SER A 75 -9.47 -9.26 18.35
CA SER A 75 -9.42 -10.60 18.90
C SER A 75 -10.71 -10.96 19.67
N PRO A 76 -11.33 -12.12 19.39
CA PRO A 76 -12.56 -12.54 20.05
C PRO A 76 -12.38 -12.80 21.55
N ASN A 77 -11.13 -12.88 22.03
CA ASN A 77 -10.80 -13.09 23.43
C ASN A 77 -10.93 -11.84 24.30
N LEU A 78 -11.07 -10.65 23.69
CA LEU A 78 -11.28 -9.40 24.41
C LEU A 78 -12.79 -9.10 24.57
N PRO A 79 -13.22 -8.50 25.70
CA PRO A 79 -14.54 -7.90 25.83
C PRO A 79 -14.81 -6.89 24.68
N PRO A 80 -16.06 -6.77 24.19
CA PRO A 80 -16.35 -5.91 23.04
C PRO A 80 -15.85 -4.46 23.17
N ILE A 81 -15.97 -3.86 24.35
CA ILE A 81 -15.51 -2.48 24.59
C ILE A 81 -13.99 -2.34 24.42
N GLN A 82 -13.21 -3.33 24.87
CA GLN A 82 -11.75 -3.32 24.75
C GLN A 82 -11.30 -3.49 23.29
N ARG A 83 -12.11 -4.12 22.44
CA ARG A 83 -11.81 -4.19 21.00
C ARG A 83 -11.95 -2.83 20.33
N PHE A 84 -12.90 -2.00 20.77
CA PHE A 84 -13.03 -0.64 20.27
C PHE A 84 -11.87 0.25 20.73
N GLU A 85 -11.42 0.10 21.98
CA GLU A 85 -10.23 0.79 22.50
C GLU A 85 -8.98 0.39 21.71
N ALA A 86 -8.74 -0.91 21.56
CA ALA A 86 -7.62 -1.44 20.78
C ALA A 86 -7.66 -0.98 19.31
N LEU A 87 -8.85 -0.88 18.72
CA LEU A 87 -9.01 -0.34 17.36
C LEU A 87 -8.66 1.15 17.31
N ALA A 88 -9.06 1.93 18.30
CA ALA A 88 -8.71 3.35 18.39
C ALA A 88 -7.19 3.54 18.48
N ASP A 89 -6.53 2.77 19.35
CA ASP A 89 -5.08 2.79 19.51
C ASP A 89 -4.37 2.38 18.21
N PHE A 90 -4.81 1.29 17.59
CA PHE A 90 -4.28 0.83 16.31
C PHE A 90 -4.38 1.90 15.21
N VAL A 91 -5.56 2.52 15.05
CA VAL A 91 -5.76 3.58 14.06
C VAL A 91 -4.86 4.78 14.36
N TYR A 92 -4.74 5.17 15.63
CA TYR A 92 -3.87 6.27 16.05
C TYR A 92 -2.40 5.97 15.73
N GLU A 93 -1.91 4.77 16.08
CA GLU A 93 -0.54 4.35 15.79
C GLU A 93 -0.23 4.35 14.30
N LYS A 94 -1.14 3.83 13.46
CA LYS A 94 -0.98 3.86 12.01
C LYS A 94 -0.94 5.29 11.46
N GLN A 95 -1.75 6.20 12.00
CA GLN A 95 -1.69 7.61 11.62
C GLN A 95 -0.39 8.28 12.06
N GLN A 96 0.14 7.96 13.25
CA GLN A 96 1.44 8.46 13.71
C GLN A 96 2.58 7.94 12.83
N GLN A 97 2.56 6.66 12.45
CA GLN A 97 3.53 6.08 11.52
C GLN A 97 3.48 6.76 10.15
N ALA A 98 2.27 6.99 9.61
CA ALA A 98 2.10 7.73 8.37
C ALA A 98 2.63 9.16 8.47
N TYR A 99 2.31 9.87 9.56
CA TYR A 99 2.82 11.23 9.80
C TYR A 99 4.36 11.26 9.90
N ALA A 100 4.96 10.31 10.62
CA ALA A 100 6.41 10.19 10.73
C ALA A 100 7.08 9.90 9.39
N LYS A 101 6.44 9.10 8.53
CA LYS A 101 6.98 8.72 7.22
C LYS A 101 6.79 9.81 6.15
N TYR A 102 5.62 10.45 6.10
CA TYR A 102 5.22 11.33 4.99
C TYR A 102 5.08 12.81 5.39
N GLY A 103 5.25 13.15 6.67
CA GLY A 103 5.03 14.50 7.21
C GLY A 103 3.55 14.92 7.30
N ARG A 104 2.63 14.01 6.97
CA ARG A 104 1.17 14.19 7.03
C ARG A 104 0.46 12.84 7.16
N VAL A 105 -0.80 12.87 7.60
CA VAL A 105 -1.68 11.69 7.52
C VAL A 105 -2.19 11.55 6.08
N CYS A 106 -2.07 10.35 5.53
CA CYS A 106 -2.55 10.02 4.20
C CYS A 106 -4.07 9.86 4.16
N GLY A 107 -4.68 10.19 3.02
CA GLY A 107 -6.12 10.06 2.79
C GLY A 107 -6.53 8.65 2.36
N CYS A 108 -7.75 8.54 1.83
CA CYS A 108 -8.23 7.28 1.24
C CYS A 108 -7.52 7.03 -0.11
N PRO A 109 -6.86 5.87 -0.30
CA PRO A 109 -6.14 5.55 -1.54
C PRO A 109 -7.05 5.41 -2.77
N CYS A 110 -8.35 5.19 -2.54
CA CYS A 110 -9.36 4.94 -3.59
C CYS A 110 -10.21 6.16 -3.94
N ALA A 111 -9.95 7.33 -3.34
CA ALA A 111 -10.75 8.55 -3.51
C ALA A 111 -10.47 9.32 -4.82
#